data_AF-A0A2X1K1Z8-F1
#
_entry.id   AF-A0A2X1K1Z8-F1
#
_cell.length_a   1.000
_cell.length_b   1.000
_cell.length_c   1.000
_cell.angle_alpha   90.00
_cell.angle_beta   90.00
_cell.angle_gamma   90.00
#
_symmetry.space_group_name_H-M   'P 1'
#
loop_
_entity.id
_entity.type
_entity.pdbx_description
1 polymer ?
#
loop_
_entity_poly.entity_id
_entity_poly.type
_entity_poly.pdbx_seq_one_letter_code
_entity_poly.pdbx_strand_id
1 'polypeptide(L)' 'MVGGYRATTVVFVSDTVALSKVSGNELLVWTAGKKQGEAKPGSEILWTDGLGVMTRGVTDDSGTLQLQHISPERFIHSG' A
#
# COMPACT_ATOMS: atom_id res chain seq x y z
N MET A 1 34.46 25.32 -0.57
CA MET A 1 33.91 24.78 0.69
C MET A 1 33.08 23.56 0.33
N VAL A 2 33.63 22.36 0.49
CA VAL A 2 32.89 21.10 0.33
C VAL A 2 32.35 20.78 1.72
N GLY A 3 31.05 21.00 1.93
CA GLY A 3 30.42 20.89 3.25
C GLY A 3 29.08 20.17 3.18
N GLY A 4 28.98 19.05 3.91
CA GLY A 4 27.79 18.77 4.72
C GLY A 4 26.63 17.97 4.10
N TYR A 5 26.86 16.98 3.24
CA TYR A 5 25.78 16.03 2.92
C TYR A 5 25.60 15.04 4.07
N ARG A 6 24.48 15.12 4.79
CA ARG A 6 24.02 14.07 5.71
C ARG A 6 23.26 13.02 4.91
N ALA A 7 23.85 11.84 4.75
CA ALA A 7 23.10 10.68 4.27
C ALA A 7 22.07 10.27 5.34
N THR A 8 20.79 10.22 4.96
CA THR A 8 19.69 9.79 5.83
C THR A 8 19.02 8.59 5.19
N THR A 9 18.83 7.53 5.96
CA THR A 9 18.16 6.29 5.50
C THR A 9 16.95 6.01 6.40
N VAL A 10 15.82 5.67 5.78
CA VAL A 10 14.62 5.18 6.48
C VAL A 10 14.56 3.66 6.34
N VAL A 11 14.23 2.98 7.44
CA VAL A 11 14.13 1.51 7.48
C VAL A 11 12.77 1.11 8.04
N PHE A 12 12.12 0.17 7.35
CA PHE A 12 10.91 -0.50 7.83
C PHE A 12 11.24 -1.95 8.17
N VAL A 13 10.84 -2.39 9.37
CA VAL A 13 11.04 -3.76 9.85
C VAL A 13 9.68 -4.42 10.01
N SER A 14 9.45 -5.48 9.25
CA SER A 14 8.20 -6.26 9.24
C SER A 14 8.50 -7.73 8.92
N ASP A 15 7.69 -8.61 9.49
CA ASP A 15 7.65 -10.04 9.15
C ASP A 15 6.67 -10.35 8.00
N THR A 16 5.91 -9.34 7.56
CA THR A 16 4.85 -9.43 6.56
C THR A 16 5.18 -8.52 5.37
N VAL A 17 4.92 -9.03 4.16
CA VAL A 17 5.00 -8.29 2.90
C VAL A 17 3.58 -8.10 2.37
N ALA A 18 3.27 -6.89 1.92
CA ALA A 18 2.05 -6.60 1.19
C ALA A 18 2.39 -6.41 -0.30
N LEU A 19 1.74 -7.19 -1.16
CA LEU A 19 1.76 -7.02 -2.59
C LEU A 19 0.43 -6.40 -3.01
N SER A 20 0.48 -5.35 -3.83
CA SER A 20 -0.71 -4.62 -4.25
C SER A 20 -0.80 -4.47 -5.75
N LYS A 21 -2.00 -4.56 -6.30
CA LYS A 21 -2.30 -4.22 -7.69
C LYS A 21 -3.52 -3.32 -7.75
N VAL A 22 -3.37 -2.18 -8.42
CA VAL A 22 -4.49 -1.32 -8.78
C VAL A 22 -4.93 -1.66 -10.20
N SER A 23 -6.23 -1.83 -10.41
CA SER A 23 -6.85 -2.03 -11.73
C SER A 23 -8.22 -1.35 -11.77
N GLY A 24 -8.39 -0.35 -12.63
CA GLY A 24 -9.58 0.49 -12.61
C GLY A 24 -9.76 1.17 -11.25
N ASN A 25 -10.95 1.00 -10.65
CA ASN A 25 -11.30 1.55 -9.35
C ASN A 25 -11.02 0.58 -8.18
N GLU A 26 -10.29 -0.50 -8.42
CA GLU A 26 -10.03 -1.54 -7.42
C GLU A 26 -8.55 -1.59 -7.04
N LEU A 27 -8.29 -1.71 -5.75
CA LEU A 27 -7.02 -2.12 -5.16
C LEU A 27 -7.17 -3.54 -4.60
N LEU A 28 -6.44 -4.48 -5.18
CA LEU A 28 -6.20 -5.79 -4.57
C LEU A 28 -4.91 -5.74 -3.75
N VAL A 29 -4.96 -6.21 -2.51
CA VAL A 29 -3.80 -6.45 -1.65
C VAL A 29 -3.74 -7.94 -1.30
N TRP A 30 -2.54 -8.52 -1.35
CA TRP A 30 -2.23 -9.82 -0.76
C TRP A 30 -1.10 -9.66 0.25
N THR A 31 -1.30 -10.19 1.44
CA THR A 31 -0.35 -10.15 2.55
C THR A 31 0.20 -11.54 2.81
N ALA A 32 1.52 -11.62 2.93
CA ALA A 32 2.22 -12.88 3.09
C ALA A 32 3.39 -12.76 4.08
N GLY A 33 3.71 -13.84 4.76
CA GLY A 33 4.87 -13.93 5.63
C GLY A 33 6.16 -13.84 4.82
N LYS A 34 7.05 -12.93 5.21
CA LYS A 34 8.31 -12.64 4.52
C LYS A 34 9.24 -13.86 4.39
N LYS A 35 9.13 -14.81 5.31
CA LYS A 35 10.03 -15.98 5.36
C LYS A 35 9.58 -17.12 4.46
N GLN A 36 8.29 -17.46 4.45
CA GLN A 36 7.80 -18.67 3.79
C GLN A 36 6.70 -18.39 2.76
N GLY A 37 6.27 -17.13 2.62
CA GLY A 37 5.23 -16.73 1.68
C GLY A 37 3.83 -17.18 2.09
N GLU A 38 3.64 -17.60 3.34
CA GLU A 38 2.35 -18.04 3.86
C GLU A 38 1.36 -16.87 3.94
N ALA A 39 0.08 -17.09 3.64
CA ALA A 39 -0.94 -16.05 3.77
C ALA A 39 -0.97 -15.46 5.19
N LYS A 40 -1.13 -14.13 5.29
CA LYS A 40 -1.27 -13.40 6.56
C LYS A 40 -2.67 -12.79 6.71
N PRO A 41 -3.66 -13.58 7.18
CA PRO A 41 -4.99 -13.06 7.43
C PRO A 41 -4.99 -12.03 8.57
N GLY A 42 -6.04 -11.21 8.64
CA GLY A 42 -6.23 -10.26 9.75
C GLY A 42 -5.35 -9.02 9.69
N SER A 43 -4.65 -8.78 8.57
CA SER A 43 -3.83 -7.58 8.39
C SER A 43 -4.72 -6.38 8.12
N GLU A 44 -4.64 -5.33 8.94
CA GLU A 44 -5.32 -4.05 8.66
C GLU A 44 -4.58 -3.31 7.53
N ILE A 45 -5.33 -2.95 6.48
CA ILE A 45 -4.83 -2.21 5.33
C ILE A 45 -5.48 -0.83 5.32
N LEU A 46 -4.64 0.21 5.29
CA LEU A 46 -5.05 1.60 5.12
C LEU A 46 -4.60 2.08 3.74
N TRP A 47 -5.54 2.45 2.87
CA TRP A 47 -5.23 3.09 1.60
C TRP A 47 -5.26 4.60 1.77
N THR A 48 -4.11 5.24 1.63
CA THR A 48 -3.91 6.68 1.89
C THR A 48 -3.50 7.45 0.63
N ASP A 49 -3.88 8.72 0.53
CA ASP A 49 -3.44 9.67 -0.52
C ASP A 49 -2.28 10.59 -0.07
N GLY A 50 -1.78 10.42 1.16
CA GLY A 50 -0.78 11.29 1.77
C GLY A 50 -1.35 12.48 2.56
N LEU A 51 -2.66 12.75 2.45
CA LEU A 51 -3.40 13.72 3.27
C LEU A 51 -4.30 13.02 4.31
N GLY A 52 -4.75 11.80 4.01
CA GLY A 52 -5.56 11.00 4.92
C GLY A 52 -5.77 9.56 4.45
N VAL A 53 -6.59 8.82 5.21
CA VAL A 53 -7.04 7.47 4.84
C VAL A 53 -8.27 7.61 3.94
N MET A 54 -8.14 7.16 2.69
CA MET A 54 -9.22 7.16 1.70
C MET A 54 -10.20 6.02 1.98
N THR A 55 -9.68 4.82 2.23
CA THR A 55 -10.47 3.63 2.59
C THR A 55 -9.60 2.63 3.35
N ARG A 56 -10.22 1.64 3.99
CA ARG A 56 -9.53 0.62 4.80
C ARG A 56 -10.27 -0.72 4.77
N GLY A 57 -9.56 -1.77 5.15
CA GLY A 57 -10.15 -3.09 5.36
C GLY A 57 -9.18 -4.03 6.06
N VAL A 58 -9.59 -5.29 6.21
CA VAL A 58 -8.80 -6.34 6.86
C VAL A 58 -8.69 -7.52 5.91
N THR A 59 -7.49 -8.10 5.78
CA THR A 59 -7.30 -9.27 4.91
C THR A 59 -8.04 -10.50 5.43
N ASP A 60 -8.62 -11.26 4.50
CA ASP A 60 -9.32 -12.51 4.78
C ASP A 60 -8.37 -13.68 5.02
N ASP A 61 -8.93 -14.89 5.20
CA ASP A 61 -8.18 -16.13 5.46
C ASP A 61 -7.13 -16.48 4.39
N SER A 62 -7.28 -15.96 3.17
CA SER A 62 -6.30 -16.11 2.09
C SER A 62 -5.21 -15.04 2.11
N GLY A 63 -5.25 -14.13 3.08
CA GLY A 63 -4.38 -12.97 3.20
C GLY A 63 -4.73 -11.89 2.18
N THR A 64 -5.90 -11.95 1.54
CA THR A 64 -6.29 -10.99 0.49
C THR A 64 -7.29 -9.97 0.99
N LEU A 65 -7.27 -8.79 0.37
CA LEU A 65 -8.28 -7.75 0.55
C LEU A 65 -8.48 -7.02 -0.77
N GLN A 66 -9.74 -6.84 -1.17
CA GLN A 66 -10.12 -5.93 -2.24
C GLN A 66 -10.74 -4.67 -1.65
N LEU A 67 -10.24 -3.51 -2.07
CA LEU A 67 -10.76 -2.21 -1.73
C LEU A 67 -11.23 -1.52 -3.00
N GLN A 68 -12.44 -0.96 -2.98
CA GLN A 68 -12.95 -0.13 -4.06
C GLN A 68 -12.69 1.35 -3.73
N HIS A 69 -12.17 2.09 -4.70
CA HIS A 69 -12.06 3.53 -4.66
C HIS A 69 -12.24 4.13 -6.06
N ILE A 70 -13.23 5.01 -6.22
CA ILE A 70 -13.38 5.83 -7.42
C ILE A 70 -12.38 6.97 -7.31
N SER A 71 -11.21 6.84 -7.95
CA SER A 71 -10.35 8.00 -8.18
C SER A 71 -11.13 8.98 -9.06
N PRO A 72 -11.32 10.25 -8.66
CA PRO A 72 -11.76 11.26 -9.60
C PRO A 72 -10.66 11.35 -10.66
N GLU A 73 -10.91 10.89 -11.88
CA GLU A 73 -9.97 11.08 -12.98
C GLU A 73 -9.62 12.57 -13.04
N ARG A 74 -8.34 12.91 -12.84
CA ARG A 74 -7.87 14.26 -13.18
C ARG A 74 -7.96 14.38 -14.69
N PHE A 75 -9.02 14.99 -15.19
CA PHE A 75 -9.01 15.59 -16.51
C PHE A 75 -7.91 16.65 -16.53
N ILE A 76 -6.74 16.33 -17.09
CA ILE A 76 -5.79 17.36 -17.50
C ILE A 76 -6.40 17.98 -18.76
N HIS A 77 -7.04 19.14 -18.60
CA HIS A 77 -7.42 19.96 -19.73
C HIS A 77 -6.16 20.63 -20.28
N SER A 78 -5.58 20.07 -21.34
CA SER A 78 -4.61 20.79 -22.16
C SER A 78 -5.39 21.77 -23.04
N GLY A 79 -5.46 23.02 -22.60
CA GLY A 79 -5.82 24.17 -23.44
C GLY A 79 -4.60 24.74 -24.14
#